data_AF-A0A7U9SUA7-F1
#
_entry.id   AF-A0A7U9SUA7-F1
#
_cell.length_a   1.000
_cell.length_b   1.000
_cell.length_c   1.000
_cell.angle_alpha   90.00
_cell.angle_beta   90.00
_cell.angle_gamma   90.00
#
_symmetry.space_group_name_H-M   'P 1'
#
loop_
_entity.id
_entity.type
_entity.pdbx_description
1 polymer ?
#
loop_
_entity_poly.entity_id
_entity_poly.type
_entity_poly.pdbx_seq_one_letter_code
_entity_poly.pdbx_strand_id
1 'polypeptide(L)' 'MQELNSIMRDLLEVEYNQESLRFLLGAAEVVCNDKEQKEAKFIANSAKYYLSALQDELKTAINRLDLYIAENAKKR' A
#
# COMPACT_ATOMS: atom_id res chain seq x y z
N MET A 1 5.14 -17.55 -16.46
CA MET A 1 4.73 -16.24 -17.01
C MET A 1 3.31 -15.86 -16.63
N GLN A 2 2.28 -16.68 -16.87
CA GLN A 2 0.91 -16.36 -16.42
C GLN A 2 0.79 -16.23 -14.90
N GLU A 3 1.35 -17.18 -14.14
CA GLU A 3 1.34 -17.16 -12.67
C GLU A 3 2.07 -15.93 -12.10
N LEU A 4 3.19 -15.55 -12.71
CA LEU A 4 3.97 -14.37 -12.33
C LEU A 4 3.21 -13.06 -12.61
N ASN A 5 2.49 -12.99 -13.73
CA ASN A 5 1.60 -11.86 -14.03
C ASN A 5 0.38 -11.80 -13.10
N SER A 6 -0.11 -12.96 -12.63
CA SER A 6 -1.17 -13.03 -11.62
C SER A 6 -0.68 -12.46 -10.29
N ILE A 7 0.49 -12.89 -9.83
CA ILE A 7 1.14 -12.37 -8.61
C ILE A 7 1.32 -10.85 -8.70
N MET A 8 1.75 -10.34 -9.86
CA MET A 8 1.90 -8.90 -10.06
C MET A 8 0.57 -8.15 -9.91
N ARG A 9 -0.51 -8.69 -10.48
CA ARG A 9 -1.85 -8.09 -10.38
C ARG A 9 -2.34 -8.06 -8.94
N ASP A 10 -2.13 -9.14 -8.19
CA ASP A 10 -2.53 -9.24 -6.78
C ASP A 10 -1.76 -8.21 -5.93
N LEU A 11 -0.46 -8.02 -6.19
CA LEU A 11 0.36 -7.04 -5.47
C LEU A 11 -0.08 -5.59 -5.78
N LEU A 12 -0.42 -5.28 -7.03
CA LEU A 12 -0.94 -3.96 -7.42
C LEU A 12 -2.30 -3.66 -6.75
N GLU A 13 -3.15 -4.67 -6.58
CA GLU A 13 -4.44 -4.52 -5.89
C GLU A 13 -4.23 -4.24 -4.38
N VAL A 14 -3.25 -4.91 -3.76
CA VAL A 14 -2.85 -4.60 -2.37
C VAL A 14 -2.34 -3.16 -2.25
N GLU A 15 -1.54 -2.67 -3.21
CA GLU A 15 -1.04 -1.29 -3.22
C GLU A 15 -2.20 -0.28 -3.28
N TYR A 16 -3.18 -0.53 -4.15
CA TYR A 16 -4.37 0.31 -4.29
C TYR A 16 -5.21 0.34 -3.00
N ASN A 17 -5.39 -0.82 -2.36
CA ASN A 17 -6.14 -0.94 -1.12
C ASN A 17 -5.45 -0.20 0.04
N GLN A 18 -4.11 -0.22 0.09
CA GLN A 18 -3.35 0.56 1.06
C GLN A 18 -3.56 2.07 0.85
N GLU A 19 -3.47 2.58 -0.38
CA GLU A 19 -3.71 4.03 -0.61
C GLU A 19 -5.13 4.44 -0.18
N SER A 20 -6.13 3.59 -0.46
CA SER A 20 -7.52 3.81 -0.04
C SER A 20 -7.68 3.85 1.48
N LEU A 21 -7.01 2.95 2.21
CA LEU A 21 -7.07 2.91 3.67
C LEU A 21 -6.41 4.15 4.30
N ARG A 22 -5.31 4.65 3.71
CA ARG A 22 -4.65 5.90 4.13
C ARG A 22 -5.60 7.08 4.06
N PHE A 23 -6.39 7.16 2.99
CA PHE A 23 -7.40 8.20 2.79
C PHE A 23 -8.51 8.11 3.85
N LEU A 24 -9.06 6.92 4.10
CA LEU A 24 -10.09 6.69 5.11
C LEU A 24 -9.62 7.07 6.52
N LEU A 25 -8.38 6.75 6.87
CA LEU A 25 -7.77 7.17 8.15
C LEU A 25 -7.66 8.69 8.24
N GLY A 26 -7.41 9.38 7.12
CA GLY A 26 -7.46 10.83 7.05
C GLY A 26 -8.84 11.40 7.33
N ALA A 27 -9.88 10.79 6.76
CA ALA A 27 -11.25 11.22 7.01
C ALA A 27 -11.69 10.96 8.47
N ALA A 28 -11.33 9.81 9.03
CA ALA A 28 -11.66 9.45 10.42
C ALA A 28 -11.07 10.43 11.45
N GLU A 29 -9.86 10.94 11.21
CA GLU A 29 -9.21 11.95 12.06
C GLU A 29 -10.02 13.26 12.16
N VAL A 30 -10.77 13.62 11.12
CA VAL A 30 -11.51 14.89 11.04
C VAL A 30 -12.87 14.82 11.75
N VAL A 31 -13.48 13.64 11.87
CA VAL A 31 -14.89 13.48 12.30
C VAL A 31 -15.06 13.31 13.83
N CYS A 32 -13.99 13.01 14.58
CA CYS A 32 -14.09 12.76 16.03
C CYS A 32 -14.16 14.05 16.89
N ASN A 33 -14.87 14.00 18.03
CA ASN A 33 -14.98 15.09 19.01
C ASN A 33 -13.69 15.29 19.84
N ASP A 34 -13.43 16.44 20.46
CA ASP A 34 -12.12 16.83 21.03
C ASP A 34 -11.33 15.77 21.83
N LYS A 35 -12.01 14.96 22.65
CA LYS A 35 -11.36 13.90 23.44
C LYS A 35 -11.06 12.66 22.58
N GLU A 36 -12.04 12.21 21.81
CA GLU A 36 -11.88 11.12 20.83
C GLU A 36 -10.94 11.51 19.70
N GLN A 37 -10.83 12.80 19.38
CA GLN A 37 -10.00 13.34 18.30
C GLN A 37 -8.53 13.16 18.61
N LYS A 38 -8.08 13.28 19.87
CA LYS A 38 -6.67 13.06 20.24
C LYS A 38 -6.25 11.60 20.06
N GLU A 39 -7.10 10.68 20.51
CA GLU A 39 -6.85 9.25 20.45
C GLU A 39 -7.02 8.72 19.02
N ALA A 40 -8.09 9.14 18.32
CA ALA A 40 -8.30 8.87 16.90
C ALA A 40 -7.18 9.44 16.03
N LYS A 41 -6.67 10.63 16.33
CA LYS A 41 -5.52 11.24 15.63
C LYS A 41 -4.23 10.47 15.86
N PHE A 42 -3.99 9.98 17.07
CA PHE A 42 -2.84 9.14 17.36
C PHE A 42 -2.91 7.80 16.60
N ILE A 43 -4.07 7.14 16.62
CA ILE A 43 -4.32 5.89 15.90
C ILE A 43 -4.21 6.12 14.38
N ALA A 44 -4.85 7.16 13.85
CA ALA A 44 -4.83 7.49 12.43
C ALA A 44 -3.42 7.82 11.95
N ASN A 45 -2.65 8.62 12.69
CA ASN A 45 -1.27 8.95 12.31
C ASN A 45 -0.35 7.73 12.39
N SER A 46 -0.50 6.90 13.43
CA SER A 46 0.29 5.67 13.56
C SER A 46 -0.03 4.69 12.43
N ALA A 47 -1.32 4.50 12.13
CA ALA A 47 -1.76 3.65 11.03
C ALA A 47 -1.30 4.18 9.67
N LYS A 48 -1.43 5.49 9.39
CA LYS A 48 -0.90 6.13 8.18
C LYS A 48 0.60 5.92 8.03
N TYR A 49 1.37 6.06 9.11
CA TYR A 49 2.82 5.87 9.10
C TYR A 49 3.19 4.43 8.72
N TYR A 50 2.64 3.45 9.44
CA TYR A 50 2.90 2.02 9.15
C TYR A 50 2.45 1.64 7.74
N LEU A 51 1.29 2.12 7.32
CA LEU A 51 0.76 1.83 5.99
C LEU A 51 1.64 2.40 4.88
N SER A 52 2.18 3.62 5.07
CA SER A 52 3.09 4.24 4.10
C SER A 52 4.39 3.43 3.97
N ALA A 53 4.95 2.97 5.09
CA ALA A 53 6.15 2.12 5.08
C ALA A 53 5.92 0.80 4.33
N LEU A 54 4.79 0.13 4.61
CA LEU A 54 4.41 -1.10 3.91
C LEU A 54 4.18 -0.88 2.41
N GLN A 55 3.63 0.27 2.04
CA GLN A 55 3.40 0.63 0.64
C GLN A 55 4.71 0.85 -0.13
N ASP A 56 5.72 1.44 0.51
CA ASP A 56 7.04 1.61 -0.09
C ASP A 56 7.77 0.26 -0.29
N GLU A 57 7.65 -0.66 0.68
CA GLU A 57 8.15 -2.03 0.57
C GLU A 57 7.45 -2.79 -0.57
N LEU A 58 6.13 -2.65 -0.67
CA LEU A 58 5.33 -3.29 -1.71
C LEU A 58 5.68 -2.78 -3.11
N LYS A 59 5.79 -1.45 -3.30
CA LYS A 59 6.26 -0.84 -4.55
C LYS A 59 7.63 -1.35 -4.95
N THR A 60 8.54 -1.49 -3.97
CA THR A 60 9.88 -2.03 -4.22
C THR A 60 9.81 -3.49 -4.69
N ALA A 61 8.96 -4.32 -4.09
CA ALA A 61 8.77 -5.70 -4.50
C ALA A 61 8.18 -5.82 -5.92
N ILE A 62 7.15 -5.03 -6.24
CA ILE A 62 6.53 -4.92 -7.58
C ILE A 62 7.59 -4.55 -8.61
N ASN A 63 8.36 -3.48 -8.37
CA ASN A 63 9.41 -3.03 -9.30
C ASN A 63 10.48 -4.10 -9.55
N ARG A 64 10.86 -4.87 -8.53
CA ARG A 64 11.82 -5.98 -8.67
C ARG A 64 11.24 -7.12 -9.52
N LEU A 65 9.95 -7.42 -9.35
CA LEU A 65 9.25 -8.41 -10.17
C LEU A 65 9.12 -7.94 -11.62
N ASP A 66 8.83 -6.67 -11.87
CA ASP A 66 8.73 -6.09 -13.22
C ASP A 66 10.07 -6.20 -13.96
N LEU A 67 11.17 -5.86 -13.30
CA LEU A 67 12.52 -6.01 -13.84
C LEU A 67 12.82 -7.47 -14.19
N TYR A 68 12.50 -8.41 -13.29
CA TYR A 68 12.71 -9.84 -13.51
C TYR A 68 11.88 -10.37 -14.70
N ILE A 69 10.62 -9.92 -14.83
CA ILE A 69 9.76 -10.24 -15.98
C ILE A 69 10.40 -9.71 -17.28
N ALA A 70 10.82 -8.45 -17.29
CA ALA A 70 11.39 -7.81 -18.47
C ALA A 70 12.71 -8.46 -18.90
N GLU A 71 13.58 -8.83 -17.95
CA GLU A 71 14.83 -9.54 -18.24
C GLU A 71 14.59 -10.94 -18.79
N ASN A 72 13.62 -11.69 -18.26
CA ASN A 72 13.31 -13.02 -18.75
C ASN A 72 12.58 -12.99 -20.11
N ALA A 73 11.81 -11.95 -20.39
CA ALA A 73 11.20 -11.74 -21.70
C ALA A 73 12.26 -11.50 -22.79
N LYS A 74 13.39 -10.83 -22.46
CA LYS A 74 14.51 -10.61 -23.40
C LYS A 74 15.38 -11.85 -23.65
N LYS A 75 15.34 -12.83 -22.74
CA LYS A 75 16.12 -14.09 -22.85
C LYS A 75 15.39 -15.18 -23.64
N ARG A 76 14.12 -14.98 -23.95
CA ARG A 76 13.30 -15.82 -24.83
C ARG A 76 13.25 -15.24 -26.23
#